data_AF-A0A2A3M324-F1
#
_entry.id   AF-A0A2A3M324-F1
#
_cell.length_a   1.000
_cell.length_b   1.000
_cell.length_c   1.000
_cell.angle_alpha   90.00
_cell.angle_beta   90.00
_cell.angle_gamma   90.00
#
_symmetry.space_group_name_H-M   'P 1'
#
loop_
_entity.id
_entity.type
_entity.pdbx_description
1 polymer ?
#
loop_
_entity_poly.entity_id
_entity_poly.type
_entity_poly.pdbx_seq_one_letter_code
_entity_poly.pdbx_strand_id
1 'polypeptide(L)'
;MDASFKWLIWEGVLPLVGTALLYWALLGCFRIAQSASFTFKWGEAIDSLGWLYGAAVLAIQAGVKGWGNETMGPIPWFCWLIALACSLLLIAAMCSKAADPTWQPGWPMKLVATLFTGLVLFAGFETQNVICCSPGGSS
;
A
#
# COMPACT_ATOMS: atom_id res chain seq x y z
N MET A 1 -19.66 -13.60 -6.42
CA MET A 1 -18.29 -13.32 -5.92
C MET A 1 -18.47 -12.81 -4.50
N ASP A 2 -17.80 -13.41 -3.52
CA ASP A 2 -17.94 -13.02 -2.12
C ASP A 2 -17.61 -11.52 -1.94
N ALA A 3 -18.32 -10.82 -1.05
CA ALA A 3 -18.20 -9.37 -0.90
C ALA A 3 -16.75 -8.96 -0.54
N SER A 4 -16.12 -9.76 0.33
CA SER A 4 -14.72 -9.62 0.73
C SER A 4 -13.76 -9.82 -0.44
N PHE A 5 -14.07 -10.74 -1.37
CA PHE A 5 -13.26 -10.97 -2.58
C PHE A 5 -13.40 -9.84 -3.60
N LYS A 6 -14.62 -9.31 -3.76
CA LYS A 6 -14.85 -8.14 -4.62
C LYS A 6 -14.11 -6.92 -4.07
N TRP A 7 -14.15 -6.70 -2.76
CA TRP A 7 -13.38 -5.65 -2.09
C TRP A 7 -11.87 -5.84 -2.28
N LEU A 8 -11.34 -7.04 -2.03
CA LEU A 8 -9.91 -7.32 -2.17
C LEU A 8 -9.39 -7.02 -3.59
N ILE A 9 -10.14 -7.39 -4.62
CA ILE A 9 -9.73 -7.20 -6.02
C ILE A 9 -9.90 -5.74 -6.48
N TRP A 10 -11.04 -5.12 -6.19
CA TRP A 10 -11.40 -3.81 -6.76
C TRP A 10 -11.08 -2.62 -5.85
N GLU A 11 -11.16 -2.79 -4.54
CA GLU A 11 -10.87 -1.73 -3.56
C GLU A 11 -9.52 -1.93 -2.88
N GLY A 12 -8.98 -3.15 -2.88
CA GLY A 12 -7.64 -3.48 -2.39
C GLY A 12 -6.56 -3.35 -3.46
N VAL A 13 -6.57 -4.30 -4.41
CA VAL A 13 -5.53 -4.45 -5.42
C VAL A 13 -5.56 -3.34 -6.47
N LEU A 14 -6.74 -2.83 -6.85
CA LEU A 14 -6.84 -1.77 -7.85
C LEU A 14 -6.16 -0.45 -7.43
N PRO A 15 -6.37 0.10 -6.21
CA PRO A 15 -5.64 1.29 -5.78
C PRO A 15 -4.15 1.02 -5.51
N LEU A 16 -3.73 -0.20 -5.16
CA LEU A 16 -2.31 -0.58 -5.11
C LEU A 16 -1.65 -0.43 -6.50
N VAL A 17 -2.32 -0.87 -7.55
CA VAL A 17 -1.84 -0.72 -8.93
C VAL A 17 -1.94 0.73 -9.40
N GLY A 18 -3.04 1.42 -9.09
CA GLY A 18 -3.26 2.82 -9.49
C GLY A 18 -2.29 3.79 -8.83
N THR A 19 -1.90 3.54 -7.58
CA THR A 19 -0.93 4.40 -6.86
C THR A 19 0.50 4.16 -7.32
N ALA A 20 0.85 2.92 -7.67
CA ALA A 20 2.11 2.65 -8.36
C ALA A 20 2.20 3.39 -9.71
N LEU A 21 1.10 3.45 -10.47
CA LEU A 21 1.01 4.20 -11.72
C LEU A 21 1.06 5.73 -11.53
N LEU A 22 0.45 6.26 -10.46
CA LEU A 22 0.50 7.69 -10.15
C LEU A 22 1.89 8.12 -9.68
N TYR A 23 2.53 7.31 -8.85
CA TYR A 23 3.91 7.54 -8.43
C TYR A 23 4.85 7.51 -9.64
N TRP A 24 4.62 6.57 -10.58
CA TRP A 24 5.31 6.51 -11.86
C TRP A 24 5.10 7.77 -12.71
N ALA A 25 3.87 8.25 -12.84
CA ALA A 25 3.55 9.46 -13.61
C ALA A 25 4.22 10.71 -13.02
N LEU A 26 4.19 10.87 -11.69
CA LEU A 26 4.84 11.98 -11.00
C LEU A 26 6.37 11.95 -11.16
N LEU A 27 7.00 10.80 -10.96
CA LEU A 27 8.45 10.65 -11.12
C LEU A 27 8.88 10.91 -12.57
N GLY A 28 8.08 10.47 -13.55
CA GLY A 28 8.26 10.75 -14.97
C GLY A 28 8.20 12.24 -15.28
N CYS A 29 7.18 12.95 -14.78
CA CYS A 29 7.06 14.40 -14.95
C CYS A 29 8.26 15.16 -14.36
N PHE A 30 8.73 14.79 -13.17
CA PHE A 30 9.90 15.42 -12.55
C PHE A 30 11.21 15.16 -13.34
N ARG A 31 11.39 13.95 -13.88
CA ARG A 31 12.57 13.60 -14.70
C ARG A 31 12.58 14.30 -16.06
N ILE A 32 11.41 14.48 -16.68
CA ILE A 32 11.26 15.24 -17.93
C ILE A 32 11.52 16.73 -17.68
N ALA A 33 11.06 17.28 -16.56
CA ALA A 33 11.30 18.67 -16.21
C ALA A 33 12.78 19.00 -15.89
N GLN A 34 13.60 18.00 -15.52
CA GLN A 34 14.99 18.20 -15.09
C GLN A 34 16.07 17.81 -16.12
N SER A 35 15.76 17.24 -17.29
CA SER A 35 16.82 16.82 -18.24
C SER A 35 16.50 17.09 -19.72
N ALA A 36 17.53 17.44 -20.50
CA ALA A 36 17.45 17.62 -21.95
C ALA A 36 17.47 16.30 -22.75
N SER A 37 17.75 15.17 -22.10
CA SER A 37 17.74 13.83 -22.70
C SER A 37 17.23 12.79 -21.69
N PHE A 38 16.02 12.31 -21.92
CA PHE A 38 15.40 11.27 -21.11
C PHE A 38 15.62 9.89 -21.75
N THR A 39 16.38 9.02 -21.09
CA THR A 39 16.46 7.59 -21.47
C THR A 39 15.58 6.80 -20.51
N PHE A 40 14.40 6.38 -21.00
CA PHE A 40 13.44 5.60 -20.23
C PHE A 40 13.96 4.18 -19.97
N LYS A 41 14.20 3.82 -18.71
CA LYS A 41 14.53 2.46 -18.29
C LYS A 41 13.31 1.84 -17.62
N TRP A 42 12.67 0.87 -18.29
CA TRP A 42 11.51 0.13 -17.77
C TRP A 42 11.73 -0.51 -16.39
N GLY A 43 12.98 -0.82 -16.03
CA GLY A 43 13.34 -1.33 -14.69
C GLY A 43 13.14 -0.34 -13.55
N GLU A 44 13.07 0.97 -13.83
CA GLU A 44 12.73 2.01 -12.84
C GLU A 44 11.22 2.20 -12.68
N ALA A 45 10.41 1.63 -13.60
CA ALA A 45 8.96 1.84 -13.64
C ALA A 45 8.18 0.96 -12.65
N ILE A 46 8.76 -0.17 -12.24
CA ILE A 46 8.20 -1.06 -11.22
C ILE A 46 8.94 -0.78 -9.92
N ASP A 47 8.57 0.32 -9.25
CA ASP A 47 9.08 0.56 -7.90
C ASP A 47 8.42 -0.47 -6.97
N SER A 48 9.22 -1.44 -6.51
CA SER A 48 8.80 -2.45 -5.53
C SER A 48 8.21 -1.83 -4.26
N LEU A 49 8.49 -0.55 -4.00
CA LEU A 49 8.00 0.19 -2.83
C LEU A 49 6.67 0.91 -3.09
N GLY A 50 6.21 1.06 -4.33
CA GLY A 50 4.91 1.67 -4.63
C GLY A 50 3.74 0.93 -3.97
N TRP A 51 3.94 -0.35 -3.68
CA TRP A 51 3.00 -1.23 -2.99
C TRP A 51 2.81 -0.84 -1.53
N LEU A 52 3.85 -0.29 -0.88
CA LEU A 52 3.74 0.20 0.50
C LEU A 52 2.75 1.36 0.61
N TYR A 53 2.62 2.18 -0.44
CA TYR A 53 1.69 3.30 -0.41
C TYR A 53 0.25 2.80 -0.42
N GLY A 54 -0.09 1.91 -1.35
CA GLY A 54 -1.40 1.27 -1.36
C GLY A 54 -1.66 0.47 -0.08
N ALA A 55 -0.65 -0.22 0.45
CA ALA A 55 -0.76 -0.93 1.72
C ALA A 55 -1.05 0.02 2.90
N ALA A 56 -0.39 1.19 2.98
CA ALA A 56 -0.69 2.18 4.02
C ALA A 56 -2.14 2.68 3.94
N VAL A 57 -2.63 2.99 2.73
CA VAL A 57 -4.02 3.44 2.52
C VAL A 57 -5.02 2.35 2.91
N LEU A 58 -4.80 1.12 2.48
CA LEU A 58 -5.69 -0.01 2.81
C LEU A 58 -5.71 -0.32 4.30
N ALA A 59 -4.55 -0.24 4.96
CA ALA A 59 -4.45 -0.42 6.38
C ALA A 59 -5.26 0.66 7.12
N ILE A 60 -5.14 1.93 6.73
CA ILE A 60 -5.95 3.01 7.33
C ILE A 60 -7.44 2.77 7.10
N GLN A 61 -7.85 2.40 5.88
CA GLN A 61 -9.26 2.11 5.59
C GLN A 61 -9.80 0.94 6.44
N ALA A 62 -9.03 -0.14 6.57
CA ALA A 62 -9.39 -1.28 7.39
C ALA A 62 -9.44 -0.91 8.88
N GLY A 63 -8.50 -0.07 9.34
CA GLY A 63 -8.46 0.44 10.71
C GLY A 63 -9.65 1.34 11.04
N VAL A 64 -10.03 2.25 10.14
CA VAL A 64 -11.20 3.13 10.30
C VAL A 64 -12.49 2.31 10.26
N LYS A 65 -12.64 1.38 9.30
CA LYS A 65 -13.85 0.54 9.19
C LYS A 65 -14.03 -0.37 10.41
N GLY A 66 -12.94 -0.83 11.02
CA GLY A 66 -13.01 -1.66 12.21
C GLY A 66 -13.06 -0.90 13.54
N TRP A 67 -12.96 0.43 13.53
CA TRP A 67 -12.90 1.22 14.74
C TRP A 67 -14.25 1.20 15.49
N GLY A 68 -14.20 0.91 16.80
CA GLY A 68 -15.40 0.89 17.64
C GLY A 68 -16.25 -0.39 17.52
N ASN A 69 -15.83 -1.38 16.73
CA ASN A 69 -16.47 -2.69 16.70
C ASN A 69 -15.74 -3.68 17.63
N GLU A 70 -16.41 -4.12 18.69
CA GLU A 70 -15.81 -5.00 19.71
C GLU A 70 -15.39 -6.37 19.13
N THR A 71 -16.05 -6.86 18.07
CA THR A 71 -15.73 -8.15 17.44
C THR A 71 -14.43 -8.12 16.63
N MET A 72 -13.91 -6.93 16.31
CA MET A 72 -12.65 -6.77 15.59
C MET A 72 -11.41 -6.83 16.48
N GLY A 73 -11.58 -6.75 17.80
CA GLY A 73 -10.48 -6.86 18.76
C GLY A 73 -9.28 -5.94 18.41
N PRO A 74 -8.06 -6.47 18.29
CA PRO A 74 -6.85 -5.68 18.07
C PRO A 74 -6.57 -5.31 16.60
N ILE A 75 -7.37 -5.80 15.64
CA ILE A 75 -7.13 -5.60 14.20
C ILE A 75 -7.03 -4.11 13.82
N PRO A 76 -7.89 -3.20 14.30
CA PRO A 76 -7.80 -1.79 13.95
C PRO A 76 -6.50 -1.14 14.41
N TRP A 77 -6.04 -1.45 15.61
CA TRP A 77 -4.76 -0.96 16.14
C TRP A 77 -3.57 -1.49 15.35
N PHE A 78 -3.60 -2.77 14.97
CA PHE A 78 -2.59 -3.37 14.10
C PHE A 78 -2.53 -2.67 12.74
N CYS A 79 -3.69 -2.40 12.14
CA CYS A 79 -3.83 -1.65 10.89
C CYS A 79 -3.23 -0.23 10.98
N TRP A 80 -3.42 0.48 12.09
CA TRP A 80 -2.79 1.80 12.29
C TRP A 80 -1.26 1.69 12.44
N LEU A 81 -0.76 0.71 13.18
CA LEU A 81 0.67 0.49 13.38
C LEU A 81 1.38 0.13 12.07
N ILE A 82 0.78 -0.74 11.25
CA ILE A 82 1.37 -1.14 9.97
C ILE A 82 1.29 -0.01 8.94
N ALA A 83 0.22 0.80 8.95
CA ALA A 83 0.15 2.00 8.13
C ALA A 83 1.30 2.97 8.44
N LEU A 84 1.56 3.22 9.73
CA LEU A 84 2.66 4.07 10.17
C LEU A 84 4.01 3.49 9.72
N ALA A 85 4.22 2.19 9.88
CA ALA A 85 5.46 1.53 9.47
C ALA A 85 5.68 1.60 7.95
N CYS A 86 4.63 1.41 7.14
CA CYS A 86 4.67 1.58 5.68
C CYS A 86 5.02 3.03 5.29
N SER A 87 4.41 4.02 5.95
CA SER A 87 4.71 5.44 5.71
C SER A 87 6.15 5.81 6.05
N LEU A 88 6.68 5.32 7.19
CA LEU A 88 8.07 5.57 7.58
C LEU A 88 9.07 4.95 6.59
N LEU A 89 8.80 3.71 6.12
CA LEU A 89 9.61 3.06 5.08
C LEU A 89 9.59 3.83 3.75
N LEU A 90 8.43 4.35 3.36
CA LEU A 90 8.30 5.19 2.17
C LEU A 90 9.08 6.49 2.30
N ILE A 91 8.97 7.17 3.44
CA ILE A 91 9.74 8.40 3.70
C ILE A 91 11.23 8.10 3.64
N ALA A 92 11.69 7.03 4.29
CA ALA A 92 13.08 6.62 4.26
C ALA A 92 13.56 6.36 2.82
N ALA A 93 12.77 5.63 2.02
CA ALA A 93 13.08 5.36 0.62
C ALA A 93 13.19 6.64 -0.22
N MET A 94 12.25 7.56 -0.02
CA MET A 94 12.21 8.85 -0.72
C MET A 94 13.40 9.72 -0.37
N CYS A 95 13.77 9.79 0.92
CA CYS A 95 14.95 10.51 1.38
C CYS A 95 16.24 9.91 0.79
N SER A 96 16.36 8.57 0.77
CA SER A 96 17.52 7.90 0.16
C SER A 96 17.60 8.16 -1.35
N LYS A 97 16.48 8.10 -2.07
CA LYS A 97 16.41 8.37 -3.52
C LYS A 97 16.63 9.85 -3.86
N ALA A 98 16.25 10.76 -2.97
CA ALA A 98 16.54 12.18 -3.11
C ALA A 98 18.02 12.50 -2.88
N ALA A 99 18.67 11.79 -1.96
CA ALA A 99 20.10 11.93 -1.69
C ALA A 99 20.97 11.28 -2.78
N ASP A 100 20.55 10.14 -3.33
CA ASP A 100 21.21 9.44 -4.43
C ASP A 100 20.18 9.00 -5.49
N PRO A 101 20.17 9.66 -6.67
CA PRO A 101 19.23 9.34 -7.76
C PRO A 101 19.40 7.94 -8.35
N THR A 102 20.53 7.27 -8.08
CA THR A 102 20.83 5.89 -8.52
C THR A 102 20.49 4.85 -7.47
N TRP A 103 20.06 5.27 -6.29
CA TRP A 103 19.69 4.38 -5.19
C TRP A 103 18.53 3.46 -5.59
N GLN A 104 18.67 2.19 -5.23
CA GLN A 104 17.62 1.18 -5.40
C GLN A 104 17.39 0.43 -4.09
N PRO A 105 16.16 0.01 -3.80
CA PRO A 105 15.87 -0.78 -2.62
C PRO A 105 16.60 -2.13 -2.67
N GLY A 106 17.40 -2.40 -1.65
CA GLY A 106 18.05 -3.70 -1.46
C GLY A 106 17.03 -4.81 -1.22
N TRP A 107 17.47 -6.07 -1.36
CA TRP A 107 16.65 -7.25 -1.13
C TRP A 107 15.92 -7.27 0.23
N PRO A 108 16.55 -6.87 1.36
CA PRO A 108 15.86 -6.87 2.66
C PRO A 108 14.66 -5.92 2.69
N MET A 109 14.80 -4.73 2.08
CA MET A 109 13.74 -3.73 2.05
C MET A 109 12.56 -4.20 1.19
N LYS A 110 12.85 -4.89 0.08
CA LYS A 110 11.82 -5.52 -0.76
C LYS A 110 11.05 -6.59 0.00
N LEU A 111 11.74 -7.47 0.73
CA LEU A 111 11.10 -8.50 1.56
C LEU A 111 10.19 -7.90 2.62
N VAL A 112 10.66 -6.89 3.36
CA VAL A 112 9.83 -6.20 4.37
C VAL A 112 8.61 -5.55 3.73
N ALA A 113 8.78 -4.90 2.57
CA ALA A 113 7.67 -4.28 1.85
C ALA A 113 6.61 -5.30 1.39
N THR A 114 7.04 -6.45 0.88
CA THR A 114 6.13 -7.54 0.50
C THR A 114 5.40 -8.10 1.73
N LEU A 115 6.13 -8.31 2.84
CA LEU A 115 5.56 -8.85 4.06
C LEU A 115 4.52 -7.90 4.67
N PHE A 116 4.81 -6.59 4.70
CA PHE A 116 3.85 -5.59 5.15
C PHE A 116 2.62 -5.52 4.26
N THR A 117 2.80 -5.57 2.94
CA THR A 117 1.66 -5.61 2.01
C THR A 117 0.78 -6.84 2.26
N GLY A 118 1.39 -8.01 2.47
CA GLY A 118 0.66 -9.24 2.77
C GLY A 118 -0.13 -9.16 4.08
N LEU A 119 0.47 -8.61 5.14
CA LEU A 119 -0.18 -8.42 6.43
C LEU A 119 -1.36 -7.43 6.34
N VAL A 120 -1.22 -6.36 5.56
CA VAL A 120 -2.31 -5.41 5.31
C VAL A 120 -3.47 -6.07 4.57
N LEU A 121 -3.17 -6.85 3.53
CA LEU A 121 -4.22 -7.56 2.76
C LEU A 121 -4.95 -8.56 3.64
N PHE A 122 -4.22 -9.28 4.49
CA PHE A 122 -4.80 -10.20 5.47
C PHE A 122 -5.68 -9.47 6.48
N ALA A 123 -5.19 -8.39 7.10
CA ALA A 123 -5.96 -7.61 8.05
C ALA A 123 -7.20 -6.96 7.41
N GLY A 124 -7.08 -6.45 6.18
CA GLY A 124 -8.21 -5.92 5.42
C GLY A 124 -9.25 -6.99 5.09
N PHE A 125 -8.81 -8.20 4.74
CA PHE A 125 -9.71 -9.34 4.50
C PHE A 125 -10.49 -9.73 5.77
N GLU A 126 -9.80 -9.87 6.91
CA GLU A 126 -10.45 -10.16 8.20
C GLU A 126 -11.44 -9.06 8.60
N THR A 127 -11.08 -7.79 8.43
CA THR A 127 -11.99 -6.66 8.65
C THR A 127 -13.26 -6.78 7.79
N GLN A 128 -13.14 -7.09 6.49
CA GLN A 128 -14.32 -7.28 5.64
C GLN A 128 -15.13 -8.51 6.04
N ASN A 129 -14.48 -9.62 6.37
CA ASN A 129 -15.13 -10.85 6.79
C ASN A 129 -16.00 -10.64 8.05
N VAL A 130 -15.44 -9.95 9.06
CA VAL A 130 -16.17 -9.62 10.29
C VAL A 130 -17.34 -8.68 10.02
N ILE A 131 -17.18 -7.67 9.15
CA ILE A 131 -18.28 -6.74 8.81
C ILE A 131 -19.40 -7.45 8.04
N CYS A 132 -19.05 -8.25 7.04
CA CYS A 132 -20.01 -8.91 6.17
C CYS A 132 -20.73 -10.10 6.84
N CYS A 133 -20.08 -10.78 7.79
CA CYS A 133 -20.64 -11.95 8.46
C CYS A 133 -21.20 -11.66 9.87
N SER A 134 -21.16 -10.39 10.33
CA SER A 134 -21.79 -10.02 11.60
C SER A 134 -23.33 -10.12 11.48
N PRO A 135 -24.04 -10.72 12.45
CA PRO A 135 -25.49 -10.84 12.41
C PRO A 135 -26.12 -9.44 12.49
N GLY A 136 -26.52 -8.90 11.34
CA GLY A 136 -27.05 -7.55 11.19
C GLY A 136 -26.61 -6.81 9.92
N GLY A 137 -25.65 -7.35 9.15
CA GLY A 137 -25.25 -6.79 7.86
C GLY A 137 -26.30 -7.02 6.78
N SER A 138 -27.16 -6.02 6.53
CA SER A 138 -28.10 -6.03 5.41
C SER A 138 -27.32 -6.01 4.08
N SER A 139 -27.53 -7.07 3.30
CA SER A 139 -27.20 -7.21 1.88
C SER A 139 -27.74 -6.08 1.02
#